data_AF-A0A922Z7I3-F1
#
_entry.id   AF-A0A922Z7I3-F1
#
_cell.length_a   1.000
_cell.length_b   1.000
_cell.length_c   1.000
_cell.angle_alpha   90.00
_cell.angle_beta   90.00
_cell.angle_gamma   90.00
#
_symmetry.space_group_name_H-M   'P 1'
#
loop_
_entity.id
_entity.type
_entity.pdbx_description
1 polymer ?
#
loop_
_entity_poly.entity_id
_entity_poly.type
_entity_poly.pdbx_seq_one_letter_code
_entity_poly.pdbx_strand_id
1 'polypeptide(L)'
;MDVINILNSLAKSRPIFYSEADFQHAFAWAAKSLYMCEPRLEVRMIHTSSRASLDLLLNLPGEKIGFEFKYKTSPISAAIYGEVFSLLNQGALDIFRYDCIKDISRLENAIGSGQISRGYFILLTNEPAVWSRPIREGHADDEFKLHENEILGGVRTWGPAAGPGTRKNREDTLTLTGEYQCHWSPFSLIQGEKFGTFNCLVIEVSTPSFSMHSSNKTSRPITRLSKPRANSGRYSKLTEFLSQTAENRIELTFDQVREIVGSLPASAYNHSAYWSNHPSHPPAVAWLSAGWKQSKLDFLGQRIWLERITDHPTHSTKPPQ
;
A
#
# COMPACT_ATOMS: atom_id res chain seq x y z
N MET A 1 -17.32 6.27 3.75
CA MET A 1 -18.12 5.22 3.07
C MET A 1 -17.80 3.90 3.76
N ASP A 2 -18.79 3.06 4.04
CA ASP A 2 -18.56 1.73 4.61
C ASP A 2 -18.63 0.67 3.51
N VAL A 3 -17.45 0.12 3.16
CA VAL A 3 -17.26 -0.91 2.12
C VAL A 3 -17.86 -2.24 2.53
N ILE A 4 -17.81 -2.59 3.83
CA ILE A 4 -18.36 -3.84 4.35
C ILE A 4 -19.89 -3.81 4.22
N ASN A 5 -20.54 -2.68 4.45
CA ASN A 5 -21.97 -2.51 4.21
C ASN A 5 -22.37 -2.74 2.73
N ILE A 6 -21.55 -2.28 1.77
CA ILE A 6 -21.79 -2.52 0.33
C ILE A 6 -21.72 -4.02 0.03
N LEU A 7 -20.66 -4.69 0.49
CA LEU A 7 -20.48 -6.12 0.29
C LEU A 7 -21.59 -6.94 0.95
N ASN A 8 -22.02 -6.58 2.16
CA ASN A 8 -23.14 -7.23 2.84
C ASN A 8 -24.48 -7.05 2.10
N SER A 9 -24.70 -5.89 1.48
CA SER A 9 -25.88 -5.64 0.65
C SER A 9 -25.84 -6.49 -0.64
N LEU A 10 -24.66 -6.60 -1.27
CA LEU A 10 -24.45 -7.44 -2.44
C LEU A 10 -24.64 -8.92 -2.11
N ALA A 11 -24.03 -9.43 -1.05
CA ALA A 11 -24.14 -10.83 -0.64
C ALA A 11 -25.59 -11.33 -0.53
N LYS A 12 -26.50 -10.45 -0.06
CA LYS A 12 -27.94 -10.76 0.07
C LYS A 12 -28.69 -10.79 -1.26
N SER A 13 -28.27 -9.98 -2.24
CA SER A 13 -29.00 -9.76 -3.49
C SER A 13 -28.37 -10.46 -4.70
N ARG A 14 -27.05 -10.67 -4.67
CA ARG A 14 -26.23 -11.26 -5.72
C ARG A 14 -25.04 -12.01 -5.07
N PRO A 15 -25.25 -13.27 -4.64
CA PRO A 15 -24.23 -14.03 -3.91
C PRO A 15 -23.10 -14.59 -4.79
N ILE A 16 -23.22 -14.50 -6.12
CA ILE A 16 -22.26 -15.03 -7.11
C ILE A 16 -22.24 -14.12 -8.33
N PHE A 17 -21.12 -14.09 -9.06
CA PHE A 17 -20.90 -13.23 -10.23
C PHE A 17 -20.32 -14.04 -11.39
N TYR A 18 -20.51 -13.59 -12.64
CA TYR A 18 -19.94 -14.25 -13.82
C TYR A 18 -18.46 -14.00 -14.02
N SER A 19 -17.99 -12.84 -13.59
CA SER A 19 -16.64 -12.35 -13.85
C SER A 19 -16.26 -11.25 -12.88
N GLU A 20 -14.97 -10.88 -12.87
CA GLU A 20 -14.47 -9.72 -12.13
C GLU A 20 -15.18 -8.43 -12.56
N ALA A 21 -15.42 -8.24 -13.87
CA ALA A 21 -16.15 -7.08 -14.40
C ALA A 21 -17.63 -7.03 -13.95
N ASP A 22 -18.30 -8.20 -13.87
CA ASP A 22 -19.64 -8.29 -13.30
C ASP A 22 -19.64 -7.90 -11.81
N PHE A 23 -18.66 -8.38 -11.05
CA PHE A 23 -18.49 -8.00 -9.64
C PHE A 23 -18.21 -6.50 -9.47
N GLN A 24 -17.28 -5.93 -10.25
CA GLN A 24 -16.97 -4.49 -10.27
C GLN A 24 -18.21 -3.65 -10.55
N HIS A 25 -18.99 -4.01 -11.58
CA HIS A 25 -20.20 -3.30 -11.95
C HIS A 25 -21.29 -3.38 -10.87
N ALA A 26 -21.50 -4.56 -10.30
CA ALA A 26 -22.43 -4.74 -9.19
C ALA A 26 -22.01 -3.93 -7.95
N PHE A 27 -20.72 -3.91 -7.63
CA PHE A 27 -20.19 -3.09 -6.54
C PHE A 27 -20.40 -1.60 -6.78
N ALA A 28 -20.07 -1.10 -7.96
CA ALA A 28 -20.28 0.30 -8.32
C ALA A 28 -21.76 0.71 -8.22
N TRP A 29 -22.68 -0.16 -8.66
CA TRP A 29 -24.12 0.07 -8.57
C TRP A 29 -24.60 0.11 -7.11
N ALA A 30 -24.19 -0.87 -6.30
CA ALA A 30 -24.53 -0.92 -4.88
C ALA A 30 -23.98 0.29 -4.12
N ALA A 31 -22.74 0.70 -4.40
CA ALA A 31 -22.14 1.90 -3.83
C ALA A 31 -22.97 3.16 -4.15
N LYS A 32 -23.33 3.35 -5.43
CA LYS A 32 -24.15 4.49 -5.87
C LYS A 32 -25.56 4.49 -5.27
N SER A 33 -26.12 3.31 -5.00
CA SER A 33 -27.44 3.16 -4.39
C SER A 33 -27.46 3.47 -2.90
N LEU A 34 -26.33 3.25 -2.20
CA LEU A 34 -26.22 3.39 -0.75
C LEU A 34 -25.59 4.73 -0.32
N TYR A 35 -24.78 5.33 -1.18
CA TYR A 35 -24.01 6.53 -0.85
C TYR A 35 -24.12 7.58 -1.96
N MET A 36 -24.02 8.85 -1.55
CA MET A 36 -23.91 9.97 -2.49
C MET A 36 -22.50 9.99 -3.11
N CYS A 37 -22.32 9.20 -4.16
CA CYS A 37 -21.06 9.10 -4.90
C CYS A 37 -21.27 8.93 -6.40
N GLU A 38 -20.23 9.29 -7.17
CA GLU A 38 -20.20 9.15 -8.63
C GLU A 38 -19.15 8.12 -9.05
N PRO A 39 -19.57 6.91 -9.47
CA PRO A 39 -18.65 5.87 -9.93
C PRO A 39 -18.10 6.17 -11.33
N ARG A 40 -16.81 5.86 -11.53
CA ARG A 40 -16.12 5.84 -12.82
C ARG A 40 -15.29 4.55 -12.90
N LEU A 41 -15.54 3.72 -13.89
CA LEU A 41 -14.81 2.46 -14.12
C LEU A 41 -13.59 2.70 -15.01
N GLU A 42 -12.57 1.85 -14.88
CA GLU A 42 -11.37 1.83 -15.74
C GLU A 42 -10.68 3.19 -15.87
N VAL A 43 -10.50 3.86 -14.73
CA VAL A 43 -9.95 5.21 -14.68
C VAL A 43 -8.44 5.14 -14.81
N ARG A 44 -7.92 5.64 -15.94
CA ARG A 44 -6.48 5.73 -16.18
C ARG A 44 -5.78 6.48 -15.05
N MET A 45 -4.69 5.91 -14.59
CA MET A 45 -3.77 6.57 -13.68
C MET A 45 -3.01 7.65 -14.44
N ILE A 46 -3.03 8.87 -13.90
CA ILE A 46 -2.29 10.01 -14.48
C ILE A 46 -0.91 10.00 -13.82
N HIS A 47 0.14 10.24 -14.59
CA HIS A 47 1.55 10.24 -14.15
C HIS A 47 2.21 8.86 -13.92
N THR A 48 1.61 7.77 -14.39
CA THR A 48 2.30 6.47 -14.54
C THR A 48 2.92 6.35 -15.93
N SER A 49 4.14 5.79 -16.02
CA SER A 49 4.76 5.43 -17.29
C SER A 49 4.06 4.25 -18.00
N SER A 50 3.17 3.55 -17.28
CA SER A 50 2.33 2.47 -17.77
C SER A 50 0.89 2.93 -18.03
N ARG A 51 0.16 2.22 -18.91
CA ARG A 51 -1.28 2.42 -19.16
C ARG A 51 -2.16 1.87 -18.02
N ALA A 52 -1.74 1.96 -16.77
CA ALA A 52 -2.48 1.41 -15.63
C ALA A 52 -3.82 2.15 -15.44
N SER A 53 -4.87 1.41 -15.14
CA SER A 53 -6.19 1.92 -14.72
C SER A 53 -6.51 1.44 -13.32
N LEU A 54 -7.24 2.27 -12.57
CA LEU A 54 -8.01 1.82 -11.41
C LEU A 54 -9.29 1.17 -11.95
N ASP A 55 -9.65 0.00 -11.41
CA ASP A 55 -10.89 -0.68 -11.77
C ASP A 55 -12.12 0.21 -11.51
N LEU A 56 -12.14 0.88 -10.36
CA LEU A 56 -13.20 1.82 -9.99
C LEU A 56 -12.65 3.01 -9.21
N LEU A 57 -13.14 4.19 -9.55
CA LEU A 57 -13.00 5.42 -8.78
C LEU A 57 -14.38 5.88 -8.32
N LEU A 58 -14.58 6.04 -7.02
CA LEU A 58 -15.76 6.67 -6.46
C LEU A 58 -15.43 8.12 -6.09
N ASN A 59 -16.13 9.07 -6.71
CA ASN A 59 -16.03 10.48 -6.36
C ASN A 59 -17.11 10.82 -5.34
N LEU A 60 -16.69 11.25 -4.16
CA LEU A 60 -17.55 11.76 -3.09
C LEU A 60 -17.28 13.26 -2.91
N PRO A 61 -18.17 14.00 -2.23
CA PRO A 61 -17.87 15.37 -1.81
C PRO A 61 -16.55 15.42 -0.99
N GLY A 62 -15.50 15.99 -1.59
CA GLY A 62 -14.19 16.18 -0.92
C GLY A 62 -13.28 14.94 -0.86
N GLU A 63 -13.69 13.80 -1.42
CA GLU A 63 -12.92 12.54 -1.32
C GLU A 63 -12.94 11.77 -2.65
N LYS A 64 -11.81 11.16 -3.01
CA LYS A 64 -11.68 10.26 -4.15
C LYS A 64 -11.20 8.90 -3.64
N ILE A 65 -12.04 7.89 -3.76
CA ILE A 65 -11.71 6.53 -3.29
C ILE A 65 -11.45 5.64 -4.50
N GLY A 66 -10.24 5.11 -4.61
CA GLY A 66 -9.87 4.14 -5.64
C GLY A 66 -10.13 2.70 -5.19
N PHE A 67 -10.40 1.82 -6.14
CA PHE A 67 -10.60 0.40 -5.88
C PHE A 67 -9.89 -0.43 -6.93
N GLU A 68 -9.34 -1.55 -6.49
CA GLU A 68 -8.83 -2.65 -7.31
C GLU A 68 -9.57 -3.91 -6.89
N PHE A 69 -10.03 -4.70 -7.85
CA PHE A 69 -10.81 -5.90 -7.60
C PHE A 69 -10.07 -7.14 -8.09
N LYS A 70 -10.36 -8.26 -7.41
CA LYS A 70 -10.03 -9.59 -7.90
C LYS A 70 -11.21 -10.53 -7.70
N TYR A 71 -11.53 -11.31 -8.74
CA TYR A 71 -12.52 -12.39 -8.64
C TYR A 71 -11.94 -13.71 -9.14
N LYS A 72 -11.42 -14.50 -8.20
CA LYS A 72 -10.79 -15.81 -8.50
C LYS A 72 -11.77 -16.94 -8.27
N THR A 73 -11.98 -17.81 -9.25
CA THR A 73 -13.00 -18.85 -9.19
C THR A 73 -12.45 -20.27 -9.22
N SER A 74 -13.05 -21.12 -8.39
CA SER A 74 -13.12 -22.57 -8.50
C SER A 74 -14.43 -22.99 -9.19
N PRO A 75 -14.49 -24.19 -9.80
CA PRO A 75 -15.66 -24.62 -10.55
C PRO A 75 -16.93 -24.70 -9.69
N ILE A 76 -18.01 -24.14 -10.19
CA ILE A 76 -19.36 -24.27 -9.64
C ILE A 76 -20.37 -24.26 -10.79
N SER A 77 -21.45 -25.03 -10.65
CA SER A 77 -22.58 -24.98 -11.58
C SER A 77 -23.88 -24.91 -10.77
N ALA A 78 -24.40 -23.70 -10.58
CA ALA A 78 -25.53 -23.47 -9.68
C ALA A 78 -26.62 -22.59 -10.31
N ALA A 79 -27.88 -22.93 -10.05
CA ALA A 79 -29.03 -22.11 -10.41
C ALA A 79 -29.41 -21.19 -9.23
N ILE A 80 -29.22 -19.88 -9.39
CA ILE A 80 -29.44 -18.87 -8.36
C ILE A 80 -30.47 -17.87 -8.89
N TYR A 81 -31.58 -17.72 -8.18
CA TYR A 81 -32.68 -16.80 -8.54
C TYR A 81 -33.18 -16.93 -10.00
N GLY A 82 -33.18 -18.15 -10.55
CA GLY A 82 -33.62 -18.42 -11.92
C GLY A 82 -32.54 -18.23 -13.00
N GLU A 83 -31.32 -17.89 -12.61
CA GLU A 83 -30.15 -17.74 -13.48
C GLU A 83 -29.15 -18.89 -13.24
N VAL A 84 -28.50 -19.40 -14.29
CA VAL A 84 -27.53 -20.49 -14.19
C VAL A 84 -26.11 -19.94 -14.28
N PHE A 85 -25.35 -20.10 -13.20
CA PHE A 85 -23.95 -19.72 -13.12
C PHE A 85 -23.06 -20.94 -13.36
N SER A 86 -22.10 -20.82 -14.26
CA SER A 86 -21.09 -21.83 -14.56
C SER A 86 -19.69 -21.23 -14.47
N LEU A 87 -19.06 -21.31 -13.29
CA LEU A 87 -17.70 -20.81 -13.09
C LEU A 87 -16.69 -21.90 -13.41
N LEU A 88 -15.53 -21.47 -13.91
CA LEU A 88 -14.42 -22.35 -14.27
C LEU A 88 -13.28 -22.24 -13.25
N ASN A 89 -12.42 -23.25 -13.23
CA ASN A 89 -11.15 -23.17 -12.50
C ASN A 89 -10.21 -22.21 -13.25
N GLN A 90 -9.72 -21.19 -12.56
CA GLN A 90 -8.81 -20.20 -13.14
C GLN A 90 -7.32 -20.45 -12.85
N GLY A 91 -6.94 -21.56 -12.20
CA GLY A 91 -5.55 -22.05 -12.07
C GLY A 91 -4.51 -21.05 -11.52
N ALA A 92 -3.21 -21.28 -11.73
CA ALA A 92 -2.10 -20.33 -11.54
C ALA A 92 -2.19 -19.40 -10.30
N LEU A 93 -2.25 -19.99 -9.11
CA LEU A 93 -2.40 -19.25 -7.85
C LEU A 93 -1.18 -18.40 -7.48
N ASP A 94 0.00 -18.85 -7.89
CA ASP A 94 1.28 -18.14 -7.73
C ASP A 94 1.25 -16.79 -8.45
N ILE A 95 0.92 -16.80 -9.74
CA ILE A 95 0.78 -15.62 -10.59
C ILE A 95 -0.32 -14.70 -10.05
N PHE A 96 -1.47 -15.28 -9.70
CA PHE A 96 -2.61 -14.53 -9.18
C PHE A 96 -2.28 -13.76 -7.90
N ARG A 97 -1.57 -14.39 -6.96
CA ARG A 97 -1.15 -13.78 -5.71
C ARG A 97 -0.19 -12.61 -5.92
N TYR A 98 0.80 -12.76 -6.80
CA TYR A 98 1.66 -11.65 -7.20
C TYR A 98 0.85 -10.46 -7.71
N ASP A 99 -0.13 -10.71 -8.58
CA ASP A 99 -0.96 -9.65 -9.15
C ASP A 99 -1.80 -8.93 -8.07
N CYS A 100 -2.28 -9.65 -7.05
CA CYS A 100 -2.97 -9.02 -5.92
C CYS A 100 -2.05 -8.03 -5.17
N ILE A 101 -0.81 -8.43 -4.88
CA ILE A 101 0.17 -7.55 -4.22
C ILE A 101 0.50 -6.34 -5.10
N LYS A 102 0.61 -6.56 -6.41
CA LYS A 102 0.82 -5.49 -7.40
C LYS A 102 -0.32 -4.49 -7.39
N ASP A 103 -1.57 -4.94 -7.31
CA ASP A 103 -2.74 -4.06 -7.26
C ASP A 103 -2.80 -3.25 -5.95
N ILE A 104 -2.40 -3.83 -4.81
CA ILE A 104 -2.25 -3.07 -3.55
C ILE A 104 -1.20 -1.96 -3.71
N SER A 105 -0.02 -2.28 -4.27
CA SER A 105 1.01 -1.28 -4.54
C SER A 105 0.56 -0.19 -5.52
N ARG A 106 -0.33 -0.51 -6.47
CA ARG A 106 -0.92 0.49 -7.37
C ARG A 106 -1.78 1.48 -6.61
N LEU A 107 -2.57 1.02 -5.65
CA LEU A 107 -3.35 1.89 -4.77
C LEU A 107 -2.44 2.80 -3.94
N GLU A 108 -1.35 2.28 -3.39
CA GLU A 108 -0.35 3.10 -2.66
C GLU A 108 0.23 4.21 -3.56
N ASN A 109 0.59 3.87 -4.80
CA ASN A 109 1.12 4.83 -5.77
C ASN A 109 0.06 5.88 -6.17
N ALA A 110 -1.20 5.48 -6.35
CA ALA A 110 -2.30 6.39 -6.65
C ALA A 110 -2.56 7.37 -5.49
N ILE A 111 -2.36 6.94 -4.23
CA ILE A 111 -2.42 7.81 -3.06
C ILE A 111 -1.21 8.73 -3.00
N GLY A 112 0.01 8.20 -3.17
CA GLY A 112 1.25 8.98 -3.11
C GLY A 112 1.36 10.05 -4.20
N SER A 113 0.70 9.85 -5.34
CA SER A 113 0.57 10.84 -6.42
C SER A 113 -0.60 11.82 -6.23
N GLY A 114 -1.42 11.65 -5.19
CA GLY A 114 -2.58 12.49 -4.91
C GLY A 114 -3.78 12.27 -5.85
N GLN A 115 -3.79 11.19 -6.63
CA GLN A 115 -4.90 10.87 -7.53
C GLN A 115 -6.15 10.41 -6.77
N ILE A 116 -5.95 9.66 -5.68
CA ILE A 116 -6.98 9.23 -4.73
C ILE A 116 -6.55 9.58 -3.31
N SER A 117 -7.50 9.81 -2.41
CA SER A 117 -7.23 10.07 -1.00
C SER A 117 -7.09 8.79 -0.18
N ARG A 118 -7.70 7.69 -0.67
CA ARG A 118 -7.69 6.36 -0.07
C ARG A 118 -8.04 5.32 -1.13
N GLY A 119 -7.59 4.09 -0.94
CA GLY A 119 -7.82 2.95 -1.82
C GLY A 119 -8.38 1.74 -1.07
N TYR A 120 -9.05 0.85 -1.80
CA TYR A 120 -9.44 -0.47 -1.32
C TYR A 120 -9.06 -1.55 -2.33
N PHE A 121 -8.34 -2.57 -1.89
CA PHE A 121 -8.22 -3.81 -2.64
C PHE A 121 -9.28 -4.79 -2.14
N ILE A 122 -10.08 -5.33 -3.06
CA ILE A 122 -11.18 -6.25 -2.74
C ILE A 122 -11.02 -7.53 -3.55
N LEU A 123 -10.77 -8.64 -2.85
CA LEU A 123 -10.71 -9.97 -3.44
C LEU A 123 -11.89 -10.80 -2.97
N LEU A 124 -12.74 -11.20 -3.91
CA LEU A 124 -13.80 -12.19 -3.70
C LEU A 124 -13.41 -13.52 -4.36
N THR A 125 -13.54 -14.65 -3.65
CA THR A 125 -13.18 -15.95 -4.22
C THR A 125 -13.87 -17.12 -3.54
N ASN A 126 -14.08 -18.22 -4.28
CA ASN A 126 -14.44 -19.53 -3.76
C ASN A 126 -13.32 -20.57 -3.86
N GLU A 127 -12.06 -20.14 -4.00
CA GLU A 127 -10.87 -21.01 -4.03
C GLU A 127 -10.18 -21.05 -2.64
N PRO A 128 -10.39 -22.11 -1.84
CA PRO A 128 -9.90 -22.17 -0.47
C PRO A 128 -8.40 -22.07 -0.33
N ALA A 129 -7.64 -22.45 -1.36
CA ALA A 129 -6.18 -22.35 -1.33
C ALA A 129 -5.69 -20.89 -1.29
N VAL A 130 -6.55 -19.90 -1.55
CA VAL A 130 -6.19 -18.48 -1.43
C VAL A 130 -6.13 -18.04 0.04
N TRP A 131 -7.16 -18.35 0.84
CA TRP A 131 -7.25 -17.91 2.24
C TRP A 131 -6.73 -18.93 3.27
N SER A 132 -6.53 -20.19 2.86
CA SER A 132 -6.00 -21.24 3.74
C SER A 132 -4.50 -21.16 3.86
N ARG A 133 -3.99 -21.36 5.08
CA ARG A 133 -2.54 -21.44 5.32
C ARG A 133 -1.94 -22.64 4.57
N PRO A 134 -0.84 -22.48 3.83
CA PRO A 134 -0.20 -23.59 3.15
C PRO A 134 0.36 -24.59 4.18
N ILE A 135 0.31 -25.88 3.83
CA ILE A 135 0.81 -26.97 4.68
C ILE A 135 2.35 -27.06 4.61
N ARG A 136 2.93 -26.64 3.49
CA ARG A 136 4.37 -26.69 3.22
C ARG A 136 4.86 -25.31 2.83
N GLU A 137 6.13 -25.05 3.12
CA GLU A 137 6.85 -23.84 2.70
C GLU A 137 7.80 -24.18 1.53
N GLY A 138 8.46 -23.16 1.00
CA GLY A 138 9.39 -23.28 -0.13
C GLY A 138 8.72 -23.15 -1.49
N HIS A 139 7.52 -22.56 -1.56
CA HIS A 139 6.88 -22.27 -2.83
C HIS A 139 7.51 -21.04 -3.49
N ALA A 140 7.39 -20.98 -4.82
CA ALA A 140 7.86 -19.84 -5.61
C ALA A 140 7.23 -18.51 -5.16
N ASP A 141 6.03 -18.55 -4.60
CA ASP A 141 5.17 -17.41 -4.28
C ASP A 141 4.91 -17.24 -2.78
N ASP A 142 5.78 -17.75 -1.90
CA ASP A 142 5.61 -17.64 -0.44
C ASP A 142 5.49 -16.18 0.04
N GLU A 143 6.27 -15.27 -0.56
CA GLU A 143 6.20 -13.83 -0.28
C GLU A 143 4.91 -13.14 -0.79
N PHE A 144 4.04 -13.86 -1.51
CA PHE A 144 2.79 -13.32 -2.06
C PHE A 144 1.54 -13.99 -1.47
N LYS A 145 1.66 -14.84 -0.46
CA LYS A 145 0.49 -15.50 0.15
C LYS A 145 -0.50 -14.49 0.71
N LEU A 146 -1.76 -14.87 0.73
CA LEU A 146 -2.89 -14.05 1.17
C LEU A 146 -3.74 -14.79 2.20
N HIS A 147 -3.17 -15.78 2.92
CA HIS A 147 -3.96 -16.56 3.86
C HIS A 147 -4.40 -15.74 5.07
N GLU A 148 -5.35 -16.23 5.84
CA GLU A 148 -5.77 -15.59 7.09
C GLU A 148 -4.58 -15.25 7.99
N ASN A 149 -4.59 -14.05 8.55
CA ASN A 149 -3.54 -13.45 9.39
C ASN A 149 -2.19 -13.22 8.71
N GLU A 150 -2.06 -13.39 7.40
CA GLU A 150 -0.85 -12.99 6.68
C GLU A 150 -0.63 -11.48 6.75
N ILE A 151 0.61 -11.04 6.90
CA ILE A 151 0.95 -9.62 6.97
C ILE A 151 1.58 -9.21 5.64
N LEU A 152 0.92 -8.30 4.93
CA LEU A 152 1.36 -7.74 3.67
C LEU A 152 2.08 -6.41 3.90
N GLY A 153 3.38 -6.40 3.75
CA GLY A 153 4.23 -5.23 3.86
C GLY A 153 5.63 -5.49 3.32
N GLY A 154 6.42 -4.42 3.17
CA GLY A 154 7.85 -4.52 2.84
C GLY A 154 8.14 -5.02 1.42
N VAL A 155 9.37 -5.50 1.23
CA VAL A 155 9.87 -6.00 -0.05
C VAL A 155 9.43 -7.45 -0.26
N ARG A 156 8.87 -7.74 -1.44
CA ARG A 156 8.33 -9.05 -1.82
C ARG A 156 8.88 -9.49 -3.16
N THR A 157 9.39 -10.71 -3.21
CA THR A 157 10.07 -11.26 -4.39
C THR A 157 9.68 -12.71 -4.63
N TRP A 158 9.77 -13.14 -5.88
CA TRP A 158 9.70 -14.55 -6.21
C TRP A 158 10.79 -15.36 -5.49
N GLY A 159 10.40 -16.48 -4.90
CA GLY A 159 11.32 -17.46 -4.33
C GLY A 159 12.15 -18.18 -5.40
N PRO A 160 13.20 -18.90 -4.99
CA PRO A 160 14.13 -19.57 -5.91
C PRO A 160 13.48 -20.66 -6.79
N ALA A 161 12.32 -21.18 -6.37
CA ALA A 161 11.55 -22.16 -7.14
C ALA A 161 10.80 -21.57 -8.36
N ALA A 162 10.79 -20.25 -8.53
CA ALA A 162 10.04 -19.59 -9.60
C ALA A 162 10.70 -19.74 -10.98
N GLY A 163 10.04 -20.47 -11.88
CA GLY A 163 10.50 -20.63 -13.26
C GLY A 163 10.39 -19.33 -14.09
N PRO A 164 11.12 -19.22 -15.22
CA PRO A 164 11.01 -18.06 -16.13
C PRO A 164 9.59 -17.81 -16.66
N GLY A 165 8.80 -18.87 -16.88
CA GLY A 165 7.42 -18.75 -17.34
C GLY A 165 6.50 -18.10 -16.30
N THR A 166 6.61 -18.48 -15.03
CA THR A 166 5.85 -17.92 -13.91
C THR A 166 6.14 -16.43 -13.73
N ARG A 167 7.40 -16.03 -13.88
CA ARG A 167 7.85 -14.64 -13.68
C ARG A 167 7.62 -13.72 -14.88
N LYS A 168 7.22 -14.26 -16.03
CA LYS A 168 7.09 -13.47 -17.27
C LYS A 168 6.10 -12.31 -17.06
N ASN A 169 6.54 -11.09 -17.32
CA ASN A 169 5.84 -9.82 -17.09
C ASN A 169 5.54 -9.51 -15.60
N ARG A 170 6.22 -10.20 -14.69
CA ARG A 170 6.11 -10.16 -13.22
C ARG A 170 7.49 -10.28 -12.58
N GLU A 171 8.53 -9.83 -13.30
CA GLU A 171 9.92 -9.91 -12.86
C GLU A 171 10.23 -8.88 -11.77
N ASP A 172 9.41 -7.83 -11.68
CA ASP A 172 9.60 -6.74 -10.75
C ASP A 172 9.44 -7.20 -9.30
N THR A 173 10.40 -6.80 -8.47
CA THR A 173 10.25 -6.79 -7.01
C THR A 173 9.15 -5.82 -6.61
N LEU A 174 8.21 -6.28 -5.80
CA LEU A 174 7.14 -5.45 -5.28
C LEU A 174 7.52 -4.93 -3.90
N THR A 175 7.26 -3.66 -3.63
CA THR A 175 7.48 -3.06 -2.30
C THR A 175 6.19 -2.41 -1.85
N LEU A 176 5.67 -2.89 -0.72
CA LEU A 176 4.54 -2.24 -0.03
C LEU A 176 5.09 -1.29 1.04
N THR A 177 4.59 -0.06 1.04
CA THR A 177 4.98 0.97 2.03
C THR A 177 4.18 0.87 3.33
N GLY A 178 2.95 0.40 3.24
CA GLY A 178 2.10 0.04 4.37
C GLY A 178 2.30 -1.40 4.83
N GLU A 179 1.65 -1.71 5.95
CA GLU A 179 1.53 -3.05 6.50
C GLU A 179 0.04 -3.37 6.66
N TYR A 180 -0.41 -4.45 6.03
CA TYR A 180 -1.82 -4.83 5.96
C TYR A 180 -1.99 -6.27 6.43
N GLN A 181 -2.74 -6.48 7.51
CA GLN A 181 -3.10 -7.82 7.93
C GLN A 181 -4.26 -8.35 7.09
N CYS A 182 -4.10 -9.53 6.50
CA CYS A 182 -5.14 -10.24 5.80
C CYS A 182 -6.18 -10.76 6.79
N HIS A 183 -7.39 -10.23 6.70
CA HIS A 183 -8.56 -10.74 7.42
C HIS A 183 -9.66 -11.11 6.44
N TRP A 184 -10.01 -12.40 6.40
CA TRP A 184 -11.05 -12.92 5.53
C TRP A 184 -12.40 -12.93 6.22
N SER A 185 -13.41 -12.47 5.50
CA SER A 185 -14.81 -12.49 5.94
C SER A 185 -15.66 -13.33 4.98
N PRO A 186 -16.68 -14.04 5.49
CA PRO A 186 -17.63 -14.73 4.62
C PRO A 186 -18.41 -13.72 3.77
N PHE A 187 -18.58 -14.03 2.48
CA PHE A 187 -19.42 -13.26 1.58
C PHE A 187 -20.74 -13.97 1.31
N SER A 188 -20.70 -15.21 0.82
CA SER A 188 -21.91 -15.98 0.50
C SER A 188 -21.66 -17.48 0.58
N LEU A 189 -22.76 -18.25 0.62
CA LEU A 189 -22.74 -19.70 0.58
C LEU A 189 -23.79 -20.21 -0.41
N ILE A 190 -23.30 -20.87 -1.47
CA ILE A 190 -24.12 -21.62 -2.41
C ILE A 190 -24.24 -23.05 -1.89
N GLN A 191 -25.43 -23.40 -1.40
CA GLN A 191 -25.70 -24.70 -0.79
C GLN A 191 -25.60 -25.84 -1.82
N GLY A 192 -25.09 -26.99 -1.38
CA GLY A 192 -24.99 -28.20 -2.22
C GLY A 192 -23.77 -28.25 -3.14
N GLU A 193 -22.96 -27.18 -3.19
CA GLU A 193 -21.81 -27.09 -4.08
C GLU A 193 -20.48 -27.23 -3.32
N LYS A 194 -19.54 -28.04 -3.86
CA LYS A 194 -18.22 -28.29 -3.24
C LYS A 194 -17.43 -27.00 -3.02
N PHE A 195 -17.46 -26.09 -3.99
CA PHE A 195 -16.83 -24.77 -3.93
C PHE A 195 -17.89 -23.68 -3.76
N GLY A 196 -18.93 -23.94 -2.97
CA GLY A 196 -20.05 -23.03 -2.76
C GLY A 196 -19.77 -21.88 -1.80
N THR A 197 -18.73 -21.97 -0.97
CA THR A 197 -18.35 -20.90 -0.03
C THR A 197 -17.54 -19.83 -0.74
N PHE A 198 -18.04 -18.60 -0.73
CA PHE A 198 -17.30 -17.42 -1.18
C PHE A 198 -16.86 -16.60 0.03
N ASN A 199 -15.58 -16.27 0.09
CA ASN A 199 -15.00 -15.38 1.08
C ASN A 199 -14.43 -14.13 0.41
N CYS A 200 -14.38 -13.04 1.18
CA CYS A 200 -13.84 -11.77 0.75
C CYS A 200 -12.66 -11.35 1.63
N LEU A 201 -11.60 -10.86 1.00
CA LEU A 201 -10.52 -10.11 1.63
C LEU A 201 -10.67 -8.64 1.24
N VAL A 202 -10.68 -7.74 2.22
CA VAL A 202 -10.74 -6.29 2.01
C VAL A 202 -9.52 -5.67 2.67
N ILE A 203 -8.71 -4.97 1.89
CA ILE A 203 -7.55 -4.22 2.38
C ILE A 203 -7.80 -2.74 2.12
N GLU A 204 -7.90 -1.97 3.20
CA GLU A 204 -7.90 -0.51 3.13
C GLU A 204 -6.46 -0.01 2.98
N VAL A 205 -6.21 0.75 1.92
CA VAL A 205 -4.94 1.40 1.65
C VAL A 205 -5.14 2.88 1.89
N SER A 206 -4.52 3.43 2.93
CA SER A 206 -4.51 4.86 3.21
C SER A 206 -3.09 5.31 3.52
N THR A 207 -2.82 6.61 3.43
CA THR A 207 -1.61 7.15 4.07
C THR A 207 -1.59 6.71 5.54
N PRO A 208 -0.43 6.32 6.09
CA PRO A 208 -0.34 6.01 7.51
C PRO A 208 -0.83 7.21 8.30
N SER A 209 -2.00 7.07 8.93
CA SER A 209 -2.37 7.88 10.06
C SER A 209 -1.25 7.67 11.08
N PHE A 210 -0.46 8.70 11.39
CA PHE A 210 0.45 8.64 12.54
C PHE A 210 -0.42 8.57 13.80
N SER A 211 -1.03 7.43 14.05
CA SER A 211 -1.82 7.18 15.24
C SER A 211 -0.83 6.75 16.31
N MET A 212 -0.53 7.66 17.24
CA MET A 212 0.04 7.30 18.53
C MET A 212 -0.97 6.41 19.28
N HIS A 213 -1.03 5.13 18.97
CA HIS A 213 -1.72 4.18 19.82
C HIS A 213 -0.79 3.77 20.95
N SER A 214 -1.02 4.44 22.08
CA SER A 214 -0.57 4.03 23.41
C SER A 214 -1.04 2.59 23.66
N SER A 215 -0.11 1.65 23.52
CA SER A 215 -0.26 0.34 24.14
C SER A 215 0.65 0.31 25.36
N ASN A 216 0.02 0.33 26.52
CA ASN A 216 0.65 0.03 27.80
C ASN A 216 1.38 -1.32 27.70
N LYS A 217 2.69 -1.28 27.46
CA LYS A 217 3.60 -2.36 27.81
C LYS A 217 4.60 -1.81 28.81
N THR A 218 4.44 -2.35 30.02
CA THR A 218 5.32 -2.31 31.17
C THR A 218 6.78 -1.98 30.86
N SER A 219 7.21 -0.92 31.53
CA SER A 219 8.53 -0.29 31.52
C SER A 219 9.66 -1.28 31.71
N ARG A 220 10.60 -1.32 30.76
CA ARG A 220 12.02 -1.61 31.05
C ARG A 220 12.81 -0.33 30.80
N PRO A 221 13.80 0.00 31.66
CA PRO A 221 14.37 1.34 31.70
C PRO A 221 15.20 1.62 30.44
N ILE A 222 14.88 2.75 29.80
CA ILE A 222 15.63 3.30 28.66
C ILE A 222 17.00 3.72 29.18
N THR A 223 18.03 2.97 28.78
CA THR A 223 19.42 3.41 28.92
C THR A 223 19.69 4.47 27.84
N ARG A 224 20.16 5.66 28.27
CA ARG A 224 20.63 6.82 27.49
C ARG A 224 20.73 6.63 25.97
N LEU A 225 19.97 7.44 25.22
CA LEU A 225 20.23 7.75 23.81
C LEU A 225 21.66 8.32 23.68
N SER A 226 22.56 7.53 23.11
CA SER A 226 23.83 8.02 22.60
C SER A 226 23.58 8.78 21.30
N LYS A 227 24.24 9.94 21.15
CA LYS A 227 24.24 10.73 19.91
C LYS A 227 24.58 9.83 18.71
N PRO A 228 23.90 9.98 17.55
CA PRO A 228 24.30 9.29 16.34
C PRO A 228 25.74 9.67 15.97
N ARG A 229 26.50 8.65 15.55
CA ARG A 229 27.92 8.75 15.18
C ARG A 229 28.09 9.74 14.01
N ALA A 230 29.16 10.55 14.05
CA ALA A 230 29.50 11.48 12.98
C ALA A 230 29.56 10.77 11.61
N ASN A 231 28.93 11.37 10.60
CA ASN A 231 28.85 10.84 9.25
C ASN A 231 30.23 10.90 8.54
N SER A 232 30.94 9.78 8.45
CA SER A 232 32.21 9.68 7.71
C SER A 232 31.97 9.09 6.32
N GLY A 233 31.74 9.95 5.32
CA GLY A 233 31.49 9.57 3.92
C GLY A 233 31.13 10.78 3.06
N ARG A 234 30.80 10.58 1.78
CA ARG A 234 30.51 11.67 0.80
C ARG A 234 29.43 12.67 1.22
N TYR A 235 28.58 12.33 2.18
CA TYR A 235 27.52 13.19 2.71
C TYR A 235 27.95 14.06 3.90
N SER A 236 29.21 13.95 4.38
CA SER A 236 29.73 14.81 5.44
C SER A 236 29.66 16.30 5.06
N LYS A 237 29.90 16.63 3.79
CA LYS A 237 29.77 17.98 3.24
C LYS A 237 28.34 18.52 3.34
N LEU A 238 27.35 17.65 3.15
CA LEU A 238 25.94 18.03 3.30
C LEU A 238 25.58 18.26 4.78
N THR A 239 26.11 17.45 5.69
CA THR A 239 25.98 17.69 7.14
C THR A 239 26.62 19.02 7.55
N GLU A 240 27.82 19.33 7.06
CA GLU A 240 28.52 20.59 7.35
C GLU A 240 27.77 21.81 6.83
N PHE A 241 27.37 21.78 5.55
CA PHE A 241 26.57 22.83 4.91
C PHE A 241 25.31 23.16 5.71
N LEU A 242 24.54 22.13 6.10
CA LEU A 242 23.31 22.31 6.87
C LEU A 242 23.57 22.77 8.30
N SER A 243 24.69 22.37 8.91
CA SER A 243 25.05 22.81 10.27
C SER A 243 25.37 24.29 10.33
N GLN A 244 25.93 24.85 9.24
CA GLN A 244 26.29 26.28 9.12
C GLN A 244 25.15 27.17 8.59
N THR A 245 24.05 26.57 8.11
CA THR A 245 22.89 27.30 7.59
C THR A 245 22.12 27.97 8.74
N ALA A 246 21.95 29.29 8.72
CA ALA A 246 21.31 30.04 9.81
C ALA A 246 19.77 29.93 9.80
N GLU A 247 19.19 29.64 8.63
CA GLU A 247 17.75 29.51 8.44
C GLU A 247 17.17 28.26 9.13
N ASN A 248 15.85 28.27 9.33
CA ASN A 248 15.10 27.14 9.86
C ASN A 248 14.48 26.26 8.77
N ARG A 249 14.48 26.74 7.52
CA ARG A 249 13.98 26.06 6.33
C ARG A 249 14.88 26.39 5.16
N ILE A 250 15.23 25.38 4.38
CA ILE A 250 16.02 25.54 3.17
C ILE A 250 15.43 24.71 2.03
N GLU A 251 15.47 25.27 0.84
CA GLU A 251 15.12 24.61 -0.40
C GLU A 251 16.39 24.35 -1.20
N LEU A 252 16.59 23.11 -1.63
CA LEU A 252 17.71 22.71 -2.48
C LEU A 252 17.18 22.00 -3.71
N THR A 253 17.77 22.28 -4.86
CA THR A 253 17.62 21.44 -6.05
C THR A 253 18.45 20.16 -5.91
N PHE A 254 18.09 19.10 -6.63
CA PHE A 254 18.87 17.86 -6.63
C PHE A 254 20.28 18.11 -7.16
N ASP A 255 20.44 19.01 -8.12
CA ASP A 255 21.75 19.43 -8.64
C ASP A 255 22.59 20.16 -7.58
N GLN A 256 21.99 21.05 -6.78
CA GLN A 256 22.70 21.66 -5.64
C GLN A 256 23.12 20.61 -4.60
N VAL A 257 22.25 19.64 -4.30
CA VAL A 257 22.63 18.53 -3.41
C VAL A 257 23.78 17.72 -4.04
N ARG A 258 23.72 17.43 -5.35
CA ARG A 258 24.77 16.73 -6.10
C ARG A 258 26.10 17.45 -6.02
N GLU A 259 26.12 18.78 -6.17
CA GLU A 259 27.33 19.59 -6.05
C GLU A 259 27.93 19.51 -4.64
N ILE A 260 27.08 19.57 -3.61
CA ILE A 260 27.50 19.48 -2.21
C ILE A 260 28.10 18.08 -1.90
N VAL A 261 27.45 17.00 -2.34
CA VAL A 261 27.88 15.62 -2.05
C VAL A 261 28.83 15.01 -3.10
N GLY A 262 29.11 15.75 -4.17
CA GLY A 262 29.91 15.36 -5.34
C GLY A 262 29.16 14.56 -6.42
N SER A 263 28.30 13.61 -6.04
CA SER A 263 27.49 12.85 -7.00
C SER A 263 26.20 12.29 -6.38
N LEU A 264 25.14 12.21 -7.20
CA LEU A 264 23.89 11.53 -6.85
C LEU A 264 23.70 10.31 -7.77
N PRO A 265 23.31 9.14 -7.23
CA PRO A 265 22.97 7.98 -8.05
C PRO A 265 21.71 8.25 -8.87
N ALA A 266 21.52 7.54 -9.99
CA ALA A 266 20.33 7.66 -10.83
C ALA A 266 19.02 7.45 -10.03
N SER A 267 19.07 6.65 -8.96
CA SER A 267 17.93 6.42 -8.09
C SER A 267 17.48 7.66 -7.31
N ALA A 268 18.36 8.62 -7.07
CA ALA A 268 18.00 9.89 -6.44
C ALA A 268 16.99 10.70 -7.27
N TYR A 269 16.99 10.53 -8.59
CA TYR A 269 16.10 11.29 -9.49
C TYR A 269 14.74 10.61 -9.69
N ASN A 270 14.61 9.34 -9.31
CA ASN A 270 13.45 8.51 -9.65
C ASN A 270 12.78 7.82 -8.45
N HIS A 271 13.36 7.87 -7.24
CA HIS A 271 12.84 7.20 -6.04
C HIS A 271 12.77 8.13 -4.83
N SER A 272 11.57 8.40 -4.33
CA SER A 272 11.32 9.26 -3.15
C SER A 272 11.99 8.76 -1.86
N ALA A 273 12.10 7.44 -1.70
CA ALA A 273 12.74 6.81 -0.55
C ALA A 273 14.19 7.29 -0.34
N TYR A 274 14.91 7.63 -1.42
CA TYR A 274 16.26 8.19 -1.37
C TYR A 274 16.30 9.51 -0.58
N TRP A 275 15.21 10.27 -0.59
CA TRP A 275 15.10 11.58 0.07
C TRP A 275 14.35 11.54 1.41
N SER A 276 13.99 10.34 1.89
CA SER A 276 13.21 10.18 3.12
C SER A 276 14.04 10.40 4.39
N ASN A 277 13.39 10.67 5.52
CA ASN A 277 14.05 10.82 6.82
C ASN A 277 14.43 9.50 7.50
N HIS A 278 14.57 8.39 6.76
CA HIS A 278 14.88 7.11 7.38
C HIS A 278 16.37 7.01 7.75
N PRO A 279 16.75 6.79 9.02
CA PRO A 279 18.16 6.87 9.49
C PRO A 279 19.12 5.84 8.88
N SER A 280 18.62 4.84 8.13
CA SER A 280 19.47 3.90 7.38
C SER A 280 19.88 4.41 6.00
N HIS A 281 19.30 5.51 5.52
CA HIS A 281 19.66 6.09 4.23
C HIS A 281 20.79 7.12 4.39
N PRO A 282 21.91 7.01 3.64
CA PRO A 282 23.04 7.92 3.74
C PRO A 282 22.73 9.44 3.65
N PRO A 283 21.85 9.91 2.74
CA PRO A 283 21.45 11.33 2.72
C PRO A 283 20.61 11.72 3.96
N ALA A 284 19.76 10.80 4.45
CA ALA A 284 18.97 11.01 5.66
C ALA A 284 19.81 11.19 6.91
N VAL A 285 20.82 10.33 7.09
CA VAL A 285 21.81 10.47 8.16
C VAL A 285 22.45 11.85 8.14
N ALA A 286 22.66 12.42 6.96
CA ALA A 286 23.36 13.68 6.80
C ALA A 286 22.60 14.89 7.35
N TRP A 287 21.33 15.06 6.97
CA TRP A 287 20.51 16.16 7.49
C TRP A 287 20.03 15.89 8.91
N LEU A 288 19.70 14.65 9.27
CA LEU A 288 19.29 14.31 10.65
C LEU A 288 20.41 14.58 11.66
N SER A 289 21.66 14.25 11.31
CA SER A 289 22.82 14.53 12.16
C SER A 289 23.13 16.02 12.29
N ALA A 290 22.68 16.84 11.33
CA ALA A 290 22.77 18.30 11.37
C ALA A 290 21.59 18.97 12.09
N GLY A 291 20.62 18.20 12.60
CA GLY A 291 19.40 18.74 13.24
C GLY A 291 18.33 19.19 12.24
N TRP A 292 18.32 18.62 11.05
CA TRP A 292 17.36 18.91 9.98
C TRP A 292 16.57 17.66 9.60
N LYS A 293 15.37 17.83 9.07
CA LYS A 293 14.56 16.77 8.47
C LYS A 293 13.99 17.24 7.15
N GLN A 294 13.79 16.32 6.22
CA GLN A 294 13.05 16.55 4.99
C GLN A 294 11.57 16.83 5.30
N SER A 295 11.01 17.87 4.69
CA SER A 295 9.63 18.32 4.91
C SER A 295 8.77 18.30 3.64
N LYS A 296 9.38 18.52 2.47
CA LYS A 296 8.71 18.43 1.16
C LYS A 296 9.68 17.93 0.10
N LEU A 297 9.15 17.27 -0.93
CA LEU A 297 9.92 16.75 -2.06
C LEU A 297 9.11 16.96 -3.33
N ASP A 298 9.75 17.46 -4.37
CA ASP A 298 9.18 17.68 -5.70
C ASP A 298 10.13 17.06 -6.73
N PHE A 299 9.70 15.96 -7.36
CA PHE A 299 10.48 15.29 -8.39
C PHE A 299 10.44 16.01 -9.74
N LEU A 300 9.35 16.73 -10.05
CA LEU A 300 9.21 17.42 -11.33
C LEU A 300 10.11 18.65 -11.36
N GLY A 301 10.12 19.42 -10.27
CA GLY A 301 11.03 20.53 -10.07
C GLY A 301 12.44 20.13 -9.60
N GLN A 302 12.66 18.84 -9.32
CA GLN A 302 13.87 18.27 -8.71
C GLN A 302 14.33 19.07 -7.49
N ARG A 303 13.42 19.26 -6.52
CA ARG A 303 13.61 20.08 -5.32
C ARG A 303 13.28 19.31 -4.05
N ILE A 304 14.04 19.59 -3.00
CA ILE A 304 13.81 19.11 -1.65
C ILE A 304 13.77 20.30 -0.69
N TRP A 305 12.86 20.24 0.27
CA TRP A 305 12.83 21.18 1.38
C TRP A 305 13.25 20.45 2.66
N LEU A 306 14.16 21.07 3.40
CA LEU A 306 14.59 20.62 4.72
C LEU A 306 14.15 21.68 5.75
N GLU A 307 13.76 21.23 6.93
CA GLU A 307 13.45 22.09 8.06
C GLU A 307 14.18 21.66 9.33
N ARG A 308 14.55 22.60 10.19
CA ARG A 308 15.18 22.31 11.48
C ARG A 308 14.23 21.52 12.38
N ILE A 309 14.79 20.53 13.07
CA ILE A 309 14.08 19.77 14.10
C ILE A 309 14.03 20.67 15.34
N THR A 310 12.88 21.28 15.60
CA THR A 310 12.66 22.06 16.82
C THR A 310 12.23 21.12 17.95
N ASP A 311 13.05 20.96 18.98
CA ASP A 311 12.60 20.41 20.26
C ASP A 311 11.76 21.48 20.97
N HIS A 312 10.48 21.18 21.26
CA HIS A 312 9.71 21.96 22.22
C HIS A 312 9.70 21.23 23.58
N PRO A 313 10.38 21.76 24.61
CA PRO A 313 10.11 21.40 25.99
C PRO A 313 9.04 22.35 26.54
N THR A 314 7.92 21.82 27.04
CA THR A 314 7.04 22.59 27.92
C THR A 314 6.74 21.79 29.19
N HIS A 315 7.61 21.96 30.19
CA HIS A 315 7.20 21.92 31.58
C HIS A 315 6.34 23.17 31.83
N SER A 316 5.03 23.00 32.03
CA SER A 316 4.20 24.02 32.64
C SER A 316 4.51 24.07 34.14
N THR A 317 5.25 25.07 34.57
CA THR A 317 5.35 25.48 35.97
C THR A 317 4.03 26.16 36.38
N LYS A 318 3.35 25.62 37.39
CA LYS A 318 2.34 26.38 38.15
C LYS A 318 3.06 27.45 38.99
N PRO A 319 2.56 28.69 39.08
CA PRO A 319 2.98 29.60 40.14
C PRO A 319 2.34 29.18 41.48
N PRO A 320 2.98 29.49 42.63
CA PRO A 320 2.51 29.07 43.94
C PRO A 320 1.44 30.00 44.53
N GLN A 321 0.65 29.37 45.40
CA GLN A 321 -0.42 29.85 46.30
C GLN A 321 -1.80 30.03 45.67
#